data_AF-Q69ZY0-F1
#
_entry.id   AF-Q69ZY0-F1
#
_cell.length_a   1.000
_cell.length_b   1.000
_cell.length_c   1.000
_cell.angle_alpha   90.00
_cell.angle_beta   90.00
_cell.angle_gamma   90.00
#
_symmetry.space_group_name_H-M   'P 1'
#
loop_
_entity.id
_entity.type
_entity.pdbx_description
1 polymer ?
#
loop_
_entity_poly.entity_id
_entity_poly.type
_entity_poly.pdbx_seq_one_letter_code
_entity_poly.pdbx_strand_id
1 'polypeptide(L)'
;VSVVLETTEKNQLFTVHYVSNTQLIAFRDRDIYYGIGPRTSWSTVTRDLVTDLRKGVGLSNTKAVKPTKIMPKKVVRLIAKGKGFLDNITISTTAHMAAFFAASDWLVRNQDEKGGWPIMVTRKLGEGFKSLEPGWYSAMAQGQAISTLVRAYLLTKDYVFLSSALRATAPYKFPSEQHGVKAVFMNKHDWYEEYPTTPSSFVLNGFMYSLIGLYDLKETAGETLGKEARSLYERGMESLKAMLPLYDTGSGTIYDLRHFMLGIAPNLARWDYHTTHINQLQLLSTIDESPIFKEFVKRWKSYLKGSRAKHN
;
A
#
# COMPACT_ATOMS: atom_id res chain seq x y z
N VAL A 1 15.11 24.53 -10.07
CA VAL A 1 13.86 25.25 -10.43
C VAL A 1 13.15 25.66 -9.15
N SER A 2 12.45 26.79 -9.11
CA SER A 2 11.67 27.21 -7.95
C SER A 2 10.31 27.76 -8.37
N VAL A 3 9.28 27.56 -7.56
CA VAL A 3 7.91 28.01 -7.82
C VAL A 3 7.45 28.89 -6.68
N VAL A 4 7.04 30.12 -6.99
CA VAL A 4 6.52 31.07 -6.01
C VAL A 4 5.00 30.92 -5.92
N LEU A 5 4.49 30.75 -4.71
CA LEU A 5 3.09 30.52 -4.39
C LEU A 5 2.57 31.64 -3.50
N GLU A 6 1.44 32.22 -3.86
CA GLU A 6 0.64 33.02 -2.92
C GLU A 6 -0.27 32.08 -2.14
N THR A 7 -0.39 32.25 -0.83
CA THR A 7 -1.08 31.30 0.06
C THR A 7 -2.26 31.91 0.81
N THR A 8 -3.10 31.07 1.41
CA THR A 8 -4.19 31.48 2.31
C THR A 8 -3.72 32.10 3.62
N GLU A 9 -2.45 31.94 3.98
CA GLU A 9 -1.87 32.52 5.19
C GLU A 9 -1.58 34.01 4.97
N LYS A 10 -2.57 34.88 5.24
CA LYS A 10 -2.45 36.34 5.12
C LYS A 10 -1.87 36.83 3.78
N ASN A 11 -2.17 36.13 2.68
CA ASN A 11 -1.63 36.38 1.34
C ASN A 11 -0.09 36.39 1.26
N GLN A 12 0.58 35.66 2.16
CA GLN A 12 2.03 35.56 2.18
C GLN A 12 2.53 34.68 1.02
N LEU A 13 3.68 35.09 0.47
CA LEU A 13 4.40 34.34 -0.55
C LEU A 13 5.27 33.26 0.10
N PHE A 14 5.15 32.03 -0.42
CA PHE A 14 6.06 30.92 -0.15
C PHE A 14 6.79 30.55 -1.43
N THR A 15 8.02 30.08 -1.32
CA THR A 15 8.78 29.55 -2.47
C THR A 15 9.07 28.08 -2.24
N VAL A 16 8.73 27.24 -3.21
CA VAL A 16 9.13 25.83 -3.23
C VAL A 16 10.30 25.66 -4.20
N HIS A 17 11.43 25.21 -3.71
CA HIS A 17 12.67 25.01 -4.45
C HIS A 17 12.88 23.53 -4.75
N TYR A 18 12.94 23.20 -6.03
CA TYR A 18 13.35 21.89 -6.52
C TYR A 18 14.83 21.97 -6.92
N VAL A 19 15.70 21.48 -6.03
CA VAL A 19 17.16 21.62 -6.09
C VAL A 19 17.83 20.34 -6.59
N SER A 20 18.95 20.48 -7.31
CA SER A 20 19.65 19.38 -7.96
C SER A 20 20.59 18.62 -7.00
N ASN A 21 20.05 18.15 -5.87
CA ASN A 21 20.76 17.34 -4.88
C ASN A 21 19.83 16.22 -4.35
N THR A 22 20.29 15.44 -3.37
CA THR A 22 19.56 14.30 -2.80
C THR A 22 18.87 14.60 -1.46
N GLN A 23 18.77 15.87 -1.07
CA GLN A 23 18.11 16.26 0.17
C GLN A 23 16.61 15.92 0.09
N LEU A 24 16.05 15.26 1.11
CA LEU A 24 14.65 14.87 1.09
C LEU A 24 13.70 16.08 1.12
N ILE A 25 13.77 16.85 2.20
CA ILE A 25 12.94 18.02 2.42
C ILE A 25 13.63 18.96 3.43
N ALA A 26 13.48 20.27 3.26
CA ALA A 26 13.75 21.26 4.30
C ALA A 26 12.75 22.40 4.24
N PHE A 27 12.61 23.09 5.37
CA PHE A 27 11.75 24.25 5.51
C PHE A 27 12.46 25.29 6.37
N ARG A 28 12.57 26.51 5.86
CA ARG A 28 13.11 27.67 6.57
C ARG A 28 12.30 28.90 6.19
N ASP A 29 11.74 29.57 7.18
CA ASP A 29 10.90 30.77 7.02
C ASP A 29 9.73 30.54 6.05
N ARG A 30 9.86 30.94 4.77
CA ARG A 30 8.85 30.73 3.73
C ARG A 30 9.39 29.96 2.52
N ASP A 31 10.57 29.38 2.66
CA ASP A 31 11.25 28.62 1.62
C ASP A 31 11.24 27.14 1.99
N ILE A 32 10.70 26.33 1.07
CA ILE A 32 10.61 24.88 1.16
C ILE A 32 11.55 24.29 0.11
N TYR A 33 12.36 23.31 0.47
CA TYR A 33 13.34 22.72 -0.43
C TYR A 33 13.09 21.22 -0.59
N TYR A 34 13.09 20.74 -1.82
CA TYR A 34 13.05 19.33 -2.19
C TYR A 34 14.22 19.03 -3.15
N GLY A 35 15.05 18.05 -2.80
CA GLY A 35 16.06 17.51 -3.69
C GLY A 35 15.43 16.62 -4.75
N ILE A 36 15.63 16.95 -6.02
CA ILE A 36 15.11 16.17 -7.16
C ILE A 36 16.20 15.36 -7.87
N GLY A 37 17.42 15.32 -7.32
CA GLY A 37 18.58 14.66 -7.91
C GLY A 37 19.27 15.49 -9.01
N PRO A 38 20.33 14.96 -9.64
CA PRO A 38 21.16 15.72 -10.58
C PRO A 38 20.43 16.22 -11.84
N ARG A 39 19.47 15.44 -12.36
CA ARG A 39 18.67 15.76 -13.56
C ARG A 39 19.52 16.18 -14.77
N THR A 40 20.62 15.46 -15.00
CA THR A 40 21.55 15.69 -16.13
C THR A 40 21.07 15.10 -17.46
N SER A 41 20.01 14.27 -17.42
CA SER A 41 19.30 13.74 -18.59
C SER A 41 17.86 14.21 -18.59
N TRP A 42 17.25 14.32 -19.77
CA TRP A 42 15.84 14.72 -19.91
C TRP A 42 14.91 13.84 -19.07
N SER A 43 14.04 14.49 -18.31
CA SER A 43 12.97 13.85 -17.55
C SER A 43 11.84 14.84 -17.28
N THR A 44 10.62 14.33 -17.17
CA THR A 44 9.47 15.14 -16.78
C THR A 44 9.36 15.21 -15.26
N VAL A 45 9.29 16.43 -14.71
CA VAL A 45 9.12 16.66 -13.27
C VAL A 45 7.68 17.10 -13.01
N THR A 46 6.90 16.25 -12.35
CA THR A 46 5.51 16.55 -11.96
C THR A 46 5.42 16.67 -10.44
N ARG A 47 4.87 17.78 -9.94
CA ARG A 47 4.78 18.11 -8.51
C ARG A 47 3.39 18.59 -8.16
N ASP A 48 2.82 18.08 -7.07
CA ASP A 48 1.61 18.64 -6.48
C ASP A 48 2.00 19.75 -5.49
N LEU A 49 1.77 20.99 -5.90
CA LEU A 49 2.13 22.19 -5.13
C LEU A 49 1.33 22.31 -3.83
N VAL A 50 0.13 21.73 -3.74
CA VAL A 50 -0.64 21.71 -2.48
C VAL A 50 0.05 20.77 -1.48
N THR A 51 0.36 19.55 -1.92
CA THR A 51 1.04 18.56 -1.07
C THR A 51 2.43 19.05 -0.67
N ASP A 52 3.23 19.55 -1.61
CA ASP A 52 4.59 20.04 -1.35
C ASP A 52 4.59 21.21 -0.36
N LEU A 53 3.66 22.17 -0.51
CA LEU A 53 3.51 23.28 0.45
C LEU A 53 3.15 22.76 1.84
N ARG A 54 2.12 21.92 1.96
CA ARG A 54 1.61 21.45 3.25
C ARG A 54 2.61 20.53 3.96
N LYS A 55 3.35 19.70 3.23
CA LYS A 55 4.41 18.84 3.80
C LYS A 55 5.63 19.66 4.22
N GLY A 56 6.00 20.70 3.48
CA GLY A 56 7.04 21.64 3.89
C GLY A 56 6.69 22.41 5.16
N VAL A 57 5.54 23.09 5.18
CA VAL A 57 5.06 23.84 6.37
C VAL A 57 4.82 22.92 7.56
N GLY A 58 4.34 21.71 7.31
CA GLY A 58 4.07 20.69 8.33
C GLY A 58 5.30 19.89 8.78
N LEU A 59 6.52 20.25 8.33
CA LEU A 59 7.72 19.47 8.61
C LEU A 59 7.94 19.27 10.13
N SER A 60 8.24 18.03 10.50
CA SER A 60 8.35 17.57 11.88
C SER A 60 9.39 16.46 11.99
N ASN A 61 10.09 16.39 13.13
CA ASN A 61 11.00 15.29 13.47
C ASN A 61 10.26 14.10 14.12
N THR A 62 8.93 14.18 14.25
CA THR A 62 8.10 13.09 14.76
C THR A 62 7.57 12.22 13.62
N LYS A 63 6.90 11.12 13.98
CA LYS A 63 6.23 10.23 13.01
C LYS A 63 5.03 10.88 12.29
N ALA A 64 4.61 12.07 12.72
CA ALA A 64 3.42 12.76 12.20
C ALA A 64 3.79 14.14 11.67
N VAL A 65 3.31 14.44 10.45
CA VAL A 65 3.37 15.78 9.87
C VAL A 65 2.44 16.70 10.66
N LYS A 66 2.90 17.92 10.99
CA LYS A 66 2.08 18.91 11.70
C LYS A 66 0.86 19.29 10.84
N PRO A 67 -0.36 19.27 11.41
CA PRO A 67 -1.54 19.65 10.66
C PRO A 67 -1.48 21.14 10.29
N THR A 68 -1.91 21.45 9.07
CA THR A 68 -2.00 22.83 8.59
C THR A 68 -3.20 23.00 7.69
N LYS A 69 -3.82 24.19 7.72
CA LYS A 69 -4.92 24.62 6.85
C LYS A 69 -4.43 25.47 5.68
N ILE A 70 -3.11 25.69 5.55
CA ILE A 70 -2.54 26.48 4.45
C ILE A 70 -2.86 25.85 3.10
N MET A 71 -3.25 26.67 2.14
CA MET A 71 -3.52 26.29 0.76
C MET A 71 -2.87 27.30 -0.19
N PRO A 72 -2.32 26.87 -1.34
CA PRO A 72 -1.92 27.80 -2.38
C PRO A 72 -3.16 28.40 -3.06
N LYS A 73 -3.17 29.71 -3.24
CA LYS A 73 -4.19 30.46 -3.97
C LYS A 73 -3.81 30.71 -5.42
N LYS A 74 -2.51 30.98 -5.66
CA LYS A 74 -2.00 31.37 -6.97
C LYS A 74 -0.58 30.88 -7.16
N VAL A 75 -0.30 30.29 -8.33
CA VAL A 75 1.06 30.05 -8.80
C VAL A 75 1.54 31.33 -9.47
N VAL A 76 2.48 32.04 -8.84
CA VAL A 76 2.87 33.40 -9.22
C VAL A 76 3.87 33.40 -10.36
N ARG A 77 4.96 32.65 -10.22
CA ARG A 77 6.03 32.54 -11.22
C ARG A 77 6.90 31.31 -10.99
N LEU A 78 7.62 30.91 -12.03
CA LEU A 78 8.69 29.93 -12.00
C LEU A 78 10.04 30.64 -12.13
N ILE A 79 11.04 30.20 -11.36
CA ILE A 79 12.40 30.75 -11.36
C ILE A 79 13.38 29.61 -11.67
N ALA A 80 14.19 29.77 -12.72
CA ALA A 80 15.30 28.87 -13.03
C ALA A 80 16.62 29.50 -12.55
N LYS A 81 17.50 28.69 -11.97
CA LYS A 81 18.87 29.05 -11.57
C LYS A 81 19.81 27.93 -12.01
N GLY A 82 21.05 28.28 -12.36
CA GLY A 82 22.03 27.35 -12.94
C GLY A 82 22.03 27.40 -14.48
N LYS A 83 22.63 26.39 -15.12
CA LYS A 83 22.71 26.23 -16.57
C LYS A 83 22.05 24.90 -16.97
N GLY A 84 21.18 24.93 -17.98
CA GLY A 84 20.43 23.75 -18.44
C GLY A 84 19.28 24.14 -19.36
N PHE A 85 18.39 23.20 -19.63
CA PHE A 85 17.24 23.36 -20.53
C PHE A 85 15.93 23.08 -19.80
N LEU A 86 14.85 23.71 -20.26
CA LEU A 86 13.47 23.48 -19.81
C LEU A 86 12.57 23.46 -21.03
N ASP A 87 11.56 22.61 -21.00
CA ASP A 87 10.52 22.52 -22.02
C ASP A 87 9.19 22.07 -21.38
N ASN A 88 8.07 22.24 -22.08
CA ASN A 88 6.72 21.79 -21.69
C ASN A 88 6.30 22.20 -20.27
N ILE A 89 6.53 23.46 -19.90
CA ILE A 89 6.10 24.02 -18.61
C ILE A 89 4.58 24.11 -18.59
N THR A 90 3.93 23.28 -17.78
CA THR A 90 2.47 23.17 -17.69
C THR A 90 1.99 23.19 -16.24
N ILE A 91 0.74 23.63 -16.04
CA ILE A 91 0.00 23.51 -14.79
C ILE A 91 -1.29 22.77 -15.11
N SER A 92 -1.62 21.75 -14.33
CA SER A 92 -2.81 20.93 -14.53
C SER A 92 -3.54 20.71 -13.21
N THR A 93 -4.85 20.48 -13.27
CA THR A 93 -5.67 20.20 -12.08
C THR A 93 -5.22 18.89 -11.42
N THR A 94 -4.93 17.86 -12.21
CA THR A 94 -4.43 16.57 -11.73
C THR A 94 -3.44 15.97 -12.74
N ALA A 95 -2.62 15.03 -12.27
CA ALA A 95 -1.67 14.29 -13.09
C ALA A 95 -1.57 12.83 -12.63
N HIS A 96 -2.73 12.15 -12.55
CA HIS A 96 -2.84 10.83 -11.93
C HIS A 96 -1.92 9.78 -12.56
N MET A 97 -1.79 9.77 -13.89
CA MET A 97 -0.95 8.80 -14.58
C MET A 97 0.54 8.98 -14.29
N ALA A 98 1.00 10.23 -14.11
CA ALA A 98 2.39 10.49 -13.72
C ALA A 98 2.69 9.94 -12.33
N ALA A 99 1.76 10.08 -11.38
CA ALA A 99 1.89 9.50 -10.04
C ALA A 99 1.86 7.95 -10.09
N PHE A 100 0.96 7.38 -10.91
CA PHE A 100 0.85 5.93 -11.11
C PHE A 100 2.14 5.32 -11.67
N PHE A 101 2.71 5.91 -12.72
CA PHE A 101 3.97 5.41 -13.30
C PHE A 101 5.17 5.67 -12.38
N ALA A 102 5.20 6.79 -11.65
CA ALA A 102 6.25 6.99 -10.64
C ALA A 102 6.26 5.89 -9.58
N ALA A 103 5.08 5.43 -9.12
CA ALA A 103 4.96 4.29 -8.22
C ALA A 103 5.36 2.97 -8.89
N SER A 104 4.87 2.71 -10.11
CA SER A 104 5.15 1.48 -10.86
C SER A 104 6.64 1.31 -11.14
N ASP A 105 7.31 2.36 -11.60
CA ASP A 105 8.73 2.33 -11.90
C ASP A 105 9.58 2.22 -10.62
N TRP A 106 9.12 2.81 -9.52
CA TRP A 106 9.77 2.64 -8.23
C TRP A 106 9.73 1.17 -7.78
N LEU A 107 8.59 0.49 -7.94
CA LEU A 107 8.45 -0.92 -7.61
C LEU A 107 9.40 -1.79 -8.43
N VAL A 108 9.48 -1.57 -9.75
CA VAL A 108 10.42 -2.31 -10.62
C VAL A 108 11.87 -2.12 -10.15
N ARG A 109 12.29 -0.88 -9.88
CA ARG A 109 13.69 -0.57 -9.53
C ARG A 109 14.10 -1.03 -8.13
N ASN A 110 13.15 -1.23 -7.22
CA ASN A 110 13.44 -1.52 -5.80
C ASN A 110 13.00 -2.94 -5.39
N GLN A 111 12.64 -3.79 -6.35
CA GLN A 111 12.42 -5.21 -6.10
C GLN A 111 13.76 -5.94 -5.96
N ASP A 112 13.95 -6.68 -4.87
CA ASP A 112 15.17 -7.43 -4.62
C ASP A 112 15.24 -8.75 -5.42
N GLU A 113 16.35 -9.50 -5.28
CA GLU A 113 16.55 -10.75 -6.00
C GLU A 113 15.53 -11.85 -5.64
N LYS A 114 14.93 -11.79 -4.45
CA LYS A 114 13.89 -12.73 -3.99
C LYS A 114 12.50 -12.33 -4.45
N GLY A 115 12.37 -11.26 -5.24
CA GLY A 115 11.10 -10.74 -5.72
C GLY A 115 10.33 -9.94 -4.68
N GLY A 116 10.92 -9.66 -3.52
CA GLY A 116 10.32 -8.90 -2.44
C GLY A 116 10.60 -7.41 -2.51
N TRP A 117 9.83 -6.64 -1.74
CA TRP A 117 10.15 -5.26 -1.39
C TRP A 117 10.46 -5.21 0.12
N PRO A 118 11.75 -5.25 0.51
CA PRO A 118 12.14 -5.39 1.91
C PRO A 118 11.75 -4.14 2.71
N ILE A 119 11.09 -4.35 3.85
CA ILE A 119 10.70 -3.25 4.74
C ILE A 119 11.85 -2.97 5.70
N MET A 120 12.56 -1.87 5.45
CA MET A 120 13.84 -1.54 6.11
C MET A 120 13.70 -0.88 7.48
N VAL A 121 12.65 -1.22 8.23
CA VAL A 121 12.42 -0.73 9.60
C VAL A 121 11.95 -1.86 10.50
N THR A 122 12.41 -1.86 11.75
CA THR A 122 11.95 -2.82 12.76
C THR A 122 10.45 -2.60 13.04
N ARG A 123 9.68 -3.70 13.08
CA ARG A 123 8.25 -3.67 13.42
C ARG A 123 7.97 -4.57 14.62
N LYS A 124 7.50 -3.96 15.71
CA LYS A 124 6.94 -4.67 16.87
C LYS A 124 5.41 -4.61 16.79
N LEU A 125 4.75 -5.75 16.58
CA LEU A 125 3.30 -5.84 16.36
C LEU A 125 2.48 -5.76 17.66
N GLY A 126 3.08 -6.19 18.77
CA GLY A 126 2.47 -6.21 20.10
C GLY A 126 3.28 -7.07 21.06
N GLU A 127 2.87 -7.12 22.33
CA GLU A 127 3.40 -8.11 23.26
C GLU A 127 3.04 -9.53 22.81
N GLY A 128 3.93 -10.49 23.05
CA GLY A 128 3.79 -11.88 22.61
C GLY A 128 4.32 -12.19 21.20
N PHE A 129 4.51 -11.17 20.34
CA PHE A 129 5.13 -11.34 19.03
C PHE A 129 6.61 -10.95 19.04
N LYS A 130 7.45 -11.74 18.36
CA LYS A 130 8.85 -11.36 18.10
C LYS A 130 8.90 -10.09 17.23
N SER A 131 9.87 -9.21 17.51
CA SER A 131 10.17 -8.07 16.64
C SER A 131 10.56 -8.56 15.24
N LEU A 132 10.00 -7.93 14.21
CA LEU A 132 10.42 -8.12 12.83
C LEU A 132 11.60 -7.18 12.57
N GLU A 133 12.78 -7.75 12.33
CA GLU A 133 13.98 -6.98 12.01
C GLU A 133 13.95 -6.47 10.56
N PRO A 134 14.64 -5.35 10.24
CA PRO A 134 14.66 -4.78 8.89
C PRO A 134 14.94 -5.82 7.80
N GLY A 135 14.18 -5.73 6.71
CA GLY A 135 14.25 -6.67 5.59
C GLY A 135 13.05 -7.62 5.50
N TRP A 136 12.17 -7.65 6.50
CA TRP A 136 10.93 -8.44 6.44
C TRP A 136 10.04 -8.04 5.25
N TYR A 137 9.34 -9.03 4.67
CA TYR A 137 8.36 -8.82 3.61
C TYR A 137 6.93 -8.80 4.15
N SER A 138 6.00 -8.23 3.38
CA SER A 138 4.57 -8.24 3.70
C SER A 138 3.77 -8.78 2.53
N ALA A 139 2.87 -9.74 2.77
CA ALA A 139 1.96 -10.23 1.73
C ALA A 139 1.08 -9.11 1.16
N MET A 140 0.73 -8.12 2.00
CA MET A 140 0.00 -6.93 1.54
C MET A 140 0.87 -6.09 0.60
N ALA A 141 2.14 -5.86 0.93
CA ALA A 141 3.07 -5.13 0.06
C ALA A 141 3.24 -5.86 -1.28
N GLN A 142 3.46 -7.18 -1.25
CA GLN A 142 3.57 -7.98 -2.46
C GLN A 142 2.30 -7.90 -3.32
N GLY A 143 1.12 -8.11 -2.74
CA GLY A 143 -0.16 -8.08 -3.46
C GLY A 143 -0.45 -6.71 -4.09
N GLN A 144 -0.31 -5.63 -3.32
CA GLN A 144 -0.52 -4.26 -3.79
C GLN A 144 0.45 -3.89 -4.92
N ALA A 145 1.72 -4.31 -4.79
CA ALA A 145 2.71 -4.08 -5.83
C ALA A 145 2.38 -4.87 -7.10
N ILE A 146 1.99 -6.14 -6.99
CA ILE A 146 1.52 -6.95 -8.12
C ILE A 146 0.34 -6.26 -8.82
N SER A 147 -0.69 -5.84 -8.09
CA SER A 147 -1.84 -5.11 -8.65
C SER A 147 -1.43 -3.83 -9.40
N THR A 148 -0.44 -3.11 -8.89
CA THR A 148 0.09 -1.89 -9.54
C THR A 148 0.83 -2.23 -10.83
N LEU A 149 1.75 -3.19 -10.77
CA LEU A 149 2.58 -3.63 -11.89
C LEU A 149 1.76 -4.26 -13.01
N VAL A 150 0.75 -5.07 -12.68
CA VAL A 150 -0.19 -5.66 -13.65
C VAL A 150 -0.91 -4.56 -14.43
N ARG A 151 -1.41 -3.52 -13.74
CA ARG A 151 -2.06 -2.38 -14.41
C ARG A 151 -1.08 -1.61 -15.32
N ALA A 152 0.17 -1.47 -14.89
CA ALA A 152 1.20 -0.80 -15.68
C ALA A 152 1.53 -1.60 -16.95
N TYR A 153 1.67 -2.91 -16.82
CA TYR A 153 1.82 -3.83 -17.95
C TYR A 153 0.63 -3.76 -18.91
N LEU A 154 -0.60 -3.80 -18.41
CA LEU A 154 -1.79 -3.77 -19.27
C LEU A 154 -1.89 -2.49 -20.10
N LEU A 155 -1.44 -1.35 -19.55
CA LEU A 155 -1.44 -0.05 -20.23
C LEU A 155 -0.29 0.11 -21.24
N THR A 156 0.90 -0.36 -20.91
CA THR A 156 2.13 -0.10 -21.69
C THR A 156 2.53 -1.26 -22.60
N LYS A 157 2.10 -2.48 -22.25
CA LYS A 157 2.60 -3.77 -22.76
C LYS A 157 4.10 -3.98 -22.54
N ASP A 158 4.75 -3.18 -21.69
CA ASP A 158 6.14 -3.37 -21.32
C ASP A 158 6.28 -4.55 -20.36
N TYR A 159 6.92 -5.62 -20.85
CA TYR A 159 7.07 -6.88 -20.13
C TYR A 159 7.92 -6.76 -18.85
N VAL A 160 8.68 -5.68 -18.67
CA VAL A 160 9.42 -5.43 -17.41
C VAL A 160 8.46 -5.40 -16.21
N PHE A 161 7.28 -4.80 -16.36
CA PHE A 161 6.28 -4.76 -15.29
C PHE A 161 5.70 -6.14 -15.00
N LEU A 162 5.37 -6.92 -16.03
CA LEU A 162 4.84 -8.28 -15.85
C LEU A 162 5.89 -9.22 -15.25
N SER A 163 7.14 -9.14 -15.70
CA SER A 163 8.25 -9.92 -15.14
C SER A 163 8.47 -9.62 -13.66
N SER A 164 8.40 -8.35 -13.26
CA SER A 164 8.49 -7.95 -11.85
C SER A 164 7.30 -8.47 -11.03
N ALA A 165 6.08 -8.40 -11.57
CA ALA A 165 4.89 -8.95 -10.92
C ALA A 165 4.97 -10.48 -10.73
N LEU A 166 5.47 -11.21 -11.74
CA LEU A 166 5.71 -12.66 -11.66
C LEU A 166 6.74 -13.00 -10.58
N ARG A 167 7.85 -12.27 -10.48
CA ARG A 167 8.85 -12.49 -9.42
C ARG A 167 8.27 -12.26 -8.02
N ALA A 168 7.29 -11.36 -7.89
CA ALA A 168 6.70 -10.99 -6.61
C ALA A 168 5.86 -12.09 -5.94
N THR A 169 5.58 -13.20 -6.62
CA THR A 169 4.96 -14.39 -6.02
C THR A 169 5.93 -15.22 -5.19
N ALA A 170 7.25 -15.04 -5.35
CA ALA A 170 8.24 -15.87 -4.70
C ALA A 170 8.14 -15.88 -3.16
N PRO A 171 7.97 -14.75 -2.44
CA PRO A 171 7.84 -14.75 -0.98
C PRO A 171 6.67 -15.57 -0.43
N TYR A 172 5.61 -15.76 -1.21
CA TYR A 172 4.42 -16.52 -0.79
C TYR A 172 4.67 -18.02 -0.61
N LYS A 173 5.78 -18.53 -1.18
CA LYS A 173 6.14 -19.95 -1.12
C LYS A 173 6.91 -20.33 0.14
N PHE A 174 7.49 -19.35 0.83
CA PHE A 174 8.39 -19.59 1.97
C PHE A 174 7.71 -19.22 3.29
N PRO A 175 7.91 -20.03 4.35
CA PRO A 175 7.47 -19.68 5.70
C PRO A 175 8.04 -18.33 6.18
N SER A 176 7.33 -17.66 7.09
CA SER A 176 7.80 -16.42 7.75
C SER A 176 9.24 -16.53 8.29
N GLU A 177 9.57 -17.67 8.91
CA GLU A 177 10.91 -17.93 9.49
C GLU A 177 12.01 -18.10 8.43
N GLN A 178 11.63 -18.44 7.20
CA GLN A 178 12.54 -18.58 6.06
C GLN A 178 12.53 -17.34 5.16
N HIS A 179 12.24 -16.17 5.76
CA HIS A 179 12.22 -14.88 5.06
C HIS A 179 11.16 -14.83 3.93
N GLY A 180 10.05 -15.56 4.12
CA GLY A 180 8.87 -15.47 3.27
C GLY A 180 7.70 -14.81 3.98
N VAL A 181 6.50 -14.99 3.43
CA VAL A 181 5.24 -14.46 3.99
C VAL A 181 4.21 -15.54 4.29
N LYS A 182 4.56 -16.83 4.16
CA LYS A 182 3.62 -17.92 4.39
C LYS A 182 3.50 -18.27 5.87
N ALA A 183 2.27 -18.39 6.35
CA ALA A 183 1.89 -19.06 7.59
C ALA A 183 0.97 -20.24 7.28
N VAL A 184 0.76 -21.13 8.26
CA VAL A 184 -0.20 -22.23 8.16
C VAL A 184 -1.03 -22.26 9.43
N PHE A 185 -2.33 -21.97 9.31
CA PHE A 185 -3.26 -22.03 10.44
C PHE A 185 -3.59 -23.49 10.76
N MET A 186 -3.28 -23.90 12.00
CA MET A 186 -3.60 -25.23 12.55
C MET A 186 -3.20 -26.39 11.63
N ASN A 187 -2.01 -26.30 11.02
CA ASN A 187 -1.46 -27.30 10.09
C ASN A 187 -2.35 -27.62 8.87
N LYS A 188 -3.30 -26.74 8.53
CA LYS A 188 -4.32 -27.02 7.50
C LYS A 188 -4.46 -25.93 6.46
N HIS A 189 -4.55 -24.66 6.87
CA HIS A 189 -4.90 -23.57 5.97
C HIS A 189 -3.69 -22.67 5.69
N ASP A 190 -3.29 -22.56 4.42
CA ASP A 190 -2.22 -21.65 4.00
C ASP A 190 -2.69 -20.20 4.17
N TRP A 191 -1.80 -19.36 4.70
CA TRP A 191 -2.08 -17.94 4.90
C TRP A 191 -0.89 -17.08 4.45
N TYR A 192 -1.17 -15.89 3.95
CA TYR A 192 -0.17 -14.93 3.51
C TYR A 192 -0.17 -13.72 4.45
N GLU A 193 0.89 -13.61 5.25
CA GLU A 193 0.99 -12.70 6.39
C GLU A 193 1.24 -11.25 5.96
N GLU A 194 0.38 -10.34 6.42
CA GLU A 194 0.69 -8.90 6.39
C GLU A 194 1.95 -8.60 7.21
N TYR A 195 2.09 -9.28 8.36
CA TYR A 195 3.26 -9.23 9.24
C TYR A 195 3.74 -10.66 9.50
N PRO A 196 4.86 -11.12 8.89
CA PRO A 196 5.37 -12.49 9.00
C PRO A 196 6.00 -12.75 10.37
N THR A 197 5.18 -12.70 11.40
CA THR A 197 5.55 -12.78 12.82
C THR A 197 5.68 -14.22 13.30
N THR A 198 6.37 -14.36 14.43
CA THR A 198 6.40 -15.61 15.22
C THR A 198 5.90 -15.29 16.64
N PRO A 199 4.83 -15.95 17.12
CA PRO A 199 3.93 -16.81 16.35
C PRO A 199 3.19 -16.04 15.24
N SER A 200 2.54 -16.74 14.31
CA SER A 200 1.78 -16.15 13.20
C SER A 200 0.66 -15.23 13.67
N SER A 201 0.37 -14.17 12.92
CA SER A 201 -0.60 -13.12 13.33
C SER A 201 -1.96 -13.25 12.66
N PHE A 202 -2.01 -13.72 11.41
CA PHE A 202 -3.23 -13.86 10.62
C PHE A 202 -4.04 -12.56 10.54
N VAL A 203 -3.43 -11.49 10.03
CA VAL A 203 -4.17 -10.24 9.77
C VAL A 203 -5.06 -10.40 8.52
N LEU A 204 -6.36 -10.11 8.66
CA LEU A 204 -7.37 -10.37 7.62
C LEU A 204 -7.22 -9.48 6.39
N ASN A 205 -7.14 -8.17 6.59
CA ASN A 205 -7.15 -7.20 5.49
C ASN A 205 -5.94 -7.36 4.55
N GLY A 206 -4.73 -7.51 5.10
CA GLY A 206 -3.53 -7.71 4.29
C GLY A 206 -3.54 -9.02 3.52
N PHE A 207 -4.09 -10.09 4.11
CA PHE A 207 -4.28 -11.36 3.40
C PHE A 207 -5.20 -11.20 2.19
N MET A 208 -6.37 -10.56 2.35
CA MET A 208 -7.28 -10.34 1.21
C MET A 208 -6.64 -9.47 0.12
N TYR A 209 -5.87 -8.44 0.47
CA TYR A 209 -5.12 -7.66 -0.54
C TYR A 209 -4.07 -8.50 -1.28
N SER A 210 -3.43 -9.43 -0.58
CA SER A 210 -2.49 -10.37 -1.20
C SER A 210 -3.19 -11.26 -2.26
N LEU A 211 -4.41 -11.73 -1.96
CA LEU A 211 -5.22 -12.53 -2.90
C LEU A 211 -5.67 -11.72 -4.11
N ILE A 212 -6.04 -10.45 -3.91
CA ILE A 212 -6.42 -9.56 -5.03
C ILE A 212 -5.24 -9.34 -5.98
N GLY A 213 -4.02 -9.17 -5.46
CA GLY A 213 -2.81 -9.11 -6.30
C GLY A 213 -2.57 -10.40 -7.08
N LEU A 214 -2.68 -11.57 -6.42
CA LEU A 214 -2.55 -12.87 -7.09
C LEU A 214 -3.64 -13.09 -8.16
N TYR A 215 -4.86 -12.60 -7.92
CA TYR A 215 -5.94 -12.61 -8.91
C TYR A 215 -5.59 -11.77 -10.13
N ASP A 216 -5.17 -10.51 -9.93
CA ASP A 216 -4.77 -9.62 -11.02
C ASP A 216 -3.68 -10.28 -11.90
N LEU A 217 -2.70 -10.92 -11.26
CA LEU A 217 -1.61 -11.59 -11.96
C LEU A 217 -2.04 -12.86 -12.70
N LYS A 218 -2.83 -13.74 -12.07
CA LYS A 218 -3.26 -15.00 -12.70
C LYS A 218 -4.13 -14.76 -13.93
N GLU A 219 -4.95 -13.70 -13.90
CA GLU A 219 -5.82 -13.32 -15.02
C GLU A 219 -5.02 -12.67 -16.16
N THR A 220 -3.90 -12.02 -15.84
CA THR A 220 -3.12 -11.26 -16.83
C THR A 220 -2.00 -12.08 -17.47
N ALA A 221 -1.35 -12.96 -16.72
CA ALA A 221 -0.15 -13.68 -17.16
C ALA A 221 -0.42 -14.89 -18.08
N GLY A 222 -1.69 -15.22 -18.33
CA GLY A 222 -2.07 -16.41 -19.10
C GLY A 222 -1.79 -17.73 -18.37
N GLU A 223 -2.09 -18.85 -19.01
CA GLU A 223 -2.08 -20.17 -18.35
C GLU A 223 -0.70 -20.63 -17.89
N THR A 224 0.32 -20.42 -18.71
CA THR A 224 1.67 -20.94 -18.44
C THR A 224 2.40 -20.11 -17.38
N LEU A 225 2.48 -18.80 -17.56
CA LEU A 225 3.20 -17.91 -16.62
C LEU A 225 2.38 -17.66 -15.35
N GLY A 226 1.05 -17.61 -15.45
CA GLY A 226 0.15 -17.39 -14.33
C GLY A 226 -0.08 -18.60 -13.42
N LYS A 227 0.48 -19.77 -13.74
CA LYS A 227 0.25 -21.03 -13.00
C LYS A 227 0.56 -20.93 -11.51
N GLU A 228 1.68 -20.30 -11.15
CA GLU A 228 2.05 -20.12 -9.74
C GLU A 228 1.08 -19.19 -9.01
N ALA A 229 0.76 -18.04 -9.60
CA ALA A 229 -0.20 -17.09 -9.04
C ALA A 229 -1.60 -17.72 -8.88
N ARG A 230 -2.03 -18.53 -9.84
CA ARG A 230 -3.29 -19.30 -9.79
C ARG A 230 -3.31 -20.26 -8.60
N SER A 231 -2.25 -21.07 -8.44
CA SER A 231 -2.17 -22.04 -7.34
C SER A 231 -2.19 -21.37 -5.97
N LEU A 232 -1.44 -20.27 -5.80
CA LEU A 232 -1.45 -19.48 -4.57
C LEU A 232 -2.84 -18.88 -4.30
N TYR A 233 -3.45 -18.26 -5.32
CA TYR A 233 -4.79 -17.69 -5.19
C TYR A 233 -5.83 -18.72 -4.75
N GLU A 234 -5.86 -19.89 -5.39
CA GLU A 234 -6.83 -20.95 -5.09
C GLU A 234 -6.71 -21.46 -3.65
N ARG A 235 -5.48 -21.75 -3.20
CA ARG A 235 -5.20 -22.18 -1.81
C ARG A 235 -5.54 -21.10 -0.79
N GLY A 236 -5.23 -19.85 -1.12
CA GLY A 236 -5.54 -18.71 -0.28
C GLY A 236 -7.05 -18.46 -0.15
N MET A 237 -7.80 -18.58 -1.26
CA MET A 237 -9.25 -18.43 -1.26
C MET A 237 -9.96 -19.55 -0.50
N GLU A 238 -9.48 -20.79 -0.60
CA GLU A 238 -9.97 -21.90 0.22
C GLU A 238 -9.80 -21.59 1.72
N SER A 239 -8.62 -21.10 2.11
CA SER A 239 -8.30 -20.73 3.48
C SER A 239 -9.13 -19.54 3.97
N LEU A 240 -9.33 -18.52 3.13
CA LEU A 240 -10.18 -17.37 3.44
C LEU A 240 -11.61 -17.82 3.77
N LYS A 241 -12.21 -18.66 2.92
CA LYS A 241 -13.59 -19.15 3.12
C LYS A 241 -13.72 -19.93 4.43
N ALA A 242 -12.75 -20.79 4.75
CA ALA A 242 -12.76 -21.57 5.98
C ALA A 242 -12.57 -20.73 7.25
N MET A 243 -11.71 -19.70 7.19
CA MET A 243 -11.31 -18.92 8.36
C MET A 243 -12.16 -17.66 8.58
N LEU A 244 -12.94 -17.22 7.60
CA LEU A 244 -13.75 -15.99 7.70
C LEU A 244 -14.63 -15.90 8.96
N PRO A 245 -15.31 -16.98 9.41
CA PRO A 245 -16.11 -16.95 10.64
C PRO A 245 -15.30 -16.57 11.89
N LEU A 246 -14.01 -16.89 11.94
CA LEU A 246 -13.14 -16.61 13.11
C LEU A 246 -12.95 -15.10 13.34
N TYR A 247 -13.21 -14.28 12.34
CA TYR A 247 -13.09 -12.83 12.43
C TYR A 247 -14.42 -12.14 12.72
N ASP A 248 -15.54 -12.86 12.77
CA ASP A 248 -16.87 -12.30 13.02
C ASP A 248 -17.21 -12.33 14.51
N THR A 249 -17.40 -11.18 15.13
CA THR A 249 -17.75 -11.09 16.57
C THR A 249 -19.25 -11.14 16.83
N GLY A 250 -20.06 -11.24 15.78
CA GLY A 250 -21.51 -11.07 15.84
C GLY A 250 -21.97 -9.62 15.89
N SER A 251 -21.07 -8.64 15.99
CA SER A 251 -21.41 -7.19 16.01
C SER A 251 -20.33 -6.28 15.41
N GLY A 252 -19.33 -6.88 14.76
CA GLY A 252 -18.16 -6.24 14.19
C GLY A 252 -17.19 -7.30 13.69
N THR A 253 -15.94 -6.91 13.42
CA THR A 253 -14.89 -7.85 13.03
C THR A 253 -13.65 -7.73 13.90
N ILE A 254 -12.89 -8.81 14.00
CA ILE A 254 -11.55 -8.84 14.59
C ILE A 254 -10.53 -8.49 13.49
N TYR A 255 -9.46 -7.79 13.83
CA TYR A 255 -8.40 -7.41 12.89
C TYR A 255 -7.46 -8.59 12.57
N ASP A 256 -7.15 -9.39 13.58
CA ASP A 256 -6.20 -10.51 13.52
C ASP A 256 -6.56 -11.62 14.51
N LEU A 257 -5.92 -12.80 14.38
CA LEU A 257 -6.20 -13.94 15.28
C LEU A 257 -5.28 -14.00 16.51
N ARG A 258 -4.69 -12.87 16.95
CA ARG A 258 -3.76 -12.87 18.11
C ARG A 258 -4.38 -13.41 19.38
N HIS A 259 -5.69 -13.26 19.54
CA HIS A 259 -6.42 -13.75 20.71
C HIS A 259 -6.39 -15.28 20.80
N PHE A 260 -6.48 -15.96 19.66
CA PHE A 260 -6.32 -17.40 19.56
C PHE A 260 -4.85 -17.82 19.68
N MET A 261 -3.95 -17.10 19.01
CA MET A 261 -2.53 -17.47 18.94
C MET A 261 -1.75 -17.21 20.24
N LEU A 262 -2.16 -16.22 21.04
CA LEU A 262 -1.47 -15.80 22.27
C LEU A 262 -2.32 -15.99 23.53
N GLY A 263 -3.58 -16.41 23.42
CA GLY A 263 -4.47 -16.55 24.58
C GLY A 263 -4.84 -15.23 25.26
N ILE A 264 -4.94 -14.14 24.48
CA ILE A 264 -5.23 -12.78 24.96
C ILE A 264 -6.57 -12.26 24.42
N ALA A 265 -6.96 -11.04 24.79
CA ALA A 265 -8.19 -10.43 24.29
C ALA A 265 -8.18 -10.20 22.75
N PRO A 266 -9.33 -10.30 22.07
CA PRO A 266 -9.50 -9.95 20.65
C PRO A 266 -9.01 -8.55 20.31
N ASN A 267 -8.18 -8.44 19.27
CA ASN A 267 -7.83 -7.15 18.67
C ASN A 267 -8.95 -6.71 17.73
N LEU A 268 -9.93 -5.98 18.25
CA LEU A 268 -11.09 -5.54 17.47
C LEU A 268 -10.68 -4.61 16.33
N ALA A 269 -11.21 -4.87 15.13
CA ALA A 269 -11.03 -3.97 14.01
C ALA A 269 -11.86 -2.70 14.26
N ARG A 270 -11.18 -1.54 14.30
CA ARG A 270 -11.86 -0.24 14.26
C ARG A 270 -12.71 -0.12 12.98
N TRP A 271 -13.72 0.75 13.01
CA TRP A 271 -14.78 0.78 11.99
C TRP A 271 -14.30 0.98 10.55
N ASP A 272 -13.22 1.72 10.32
CA ASP A 272 -12.59 1.88 9.01
C ASP A 272 -11.90 0.60 8.51
N TYR A 273 -11.34 -0.24 9.41
CA TYR A 273 -10.92 -1.59 9.03
C TYR A 273 -12.11 -2.52 8.81
N HIS A 274 -13.18 -2.39 9.60
CA HIS A 274 -14.39 -3.16 9.36
C HIS A 274 -15.00 -2.86 7.97
N THR A 275 -15.07 -1.59 7.58
CA THR A 275 -15.51 -1.22 6.22
C THR A 275 -14.51 -1.66 5.15
N THR A 276 -13.20 -1.67 5.45
CA THR A 276 -12.19 -2.26 4.56
C THR A 276 -12.45 -3.75 4.33
N HIS A 277 -12.72 -4.51 5.38
CA HIS A 277 -13.07 -5.94 5.26
C HIS A 277 -14.32 -6.14 4.40
N ILE A 278 -15.36 -5.33 4.60
CA ILE A 278 -16.59 -5.35 3.78
C ILE A 278 -16.27 -5.06 2.30
N ASN A 279 -15.47 -4.02 2.02
CA ASN A 279 -15.12 -3.63 0.66
C ASN A 279 -14.33 -4.73 -0.06
N GLN A 280 -13.38 -5.36 0.63
CA GLN A 280 -12.59 -6.46 0.10
C GLN A 280 -13.45 -7.69 -0.18
N LEU A 281 -14.31 -8.10 0.75
CA LEU A 281 -15.23 -9.21 0.51
C LEU A 281 -16.25 -8.91 -0.59
N GLN A 282 -16.72 -7.66 -0.68
CA GLN A 282 -17.61 -7.24 -1.75
C GLN A 282 -16.91 -7.36 -3.11
N LEU A 283 -15.65 -6.95 -3.22
CA LEU A 283 -14.86 -7.16 -4.44
C LEU A 283 -14.66 -8.65 -4.73
N LEU A 284 -14.27 -9.46 -3.74
CA LEU A 284 -14.08 -10.90 -3.93
C LEU A 284 -15.39 -11.58 -4.36
N SER A 285 -16.54 -11.12 -3.88
CA SER A 285 -17.85 -11.66 -4.26
C SER A 285 -18.25 -11.41 -5.72
N THR A 286 -17.56 -10.53 -6.45
CA THR A 286 -17.79 -10.32 -7.89
C THR A 286 -16.90 -11.17 -8.77
N ILE A 287 -15.91 -11.87 -8.20
CA ILE A 287 -14.94 -12.71 -8.92
C ILE A 287 -14.95 -14.17 -8.43
N ASP A 288 -15.67 -14.46 -7.34
CA ASP A 288 -15.93 -15.79 -6.80
C ASP A 288 -17.39 -15.85 -6.30
N GLU A 289 -18.18 -16.75 -6.89
CA GLU A 289 -19.63 -16.86 -6.66
C GLU A 289 -20.01 -17.57 -5.34
N SER A 290 -19.04 -17.91 -4.48
CA SER A 290 -19.29 -18.60 -3.22
C SER A 290 -20.28 -17.80 -2.33
N PRO A 291 -21.41 -18.39 -1.90
CA PRO A 291 -22.45 -17.68 -1.13
C PRO A 291 -21.93 -17.02 0.15
N ILE A 292 -20.90 -17.62 0.77
CA ILE A 292 -20.29 -17.13 2.01
C ILE A 292 -19.88 -15.66 1.93
N PHE A 293 -19.35 -15.19 0.80
CA PHE A 293 -18.95 -13.78 0.67
C PHE A 293 -20.15 -12.85 0.70
N LYS A 294 -21.22 -13.18 -0.04
CA LYS A 294 -22.45 -12.37 -0.09
C LYS A 294 -23.15 -12.36 1.29
N GLU A 295 -23.17 -13.49 1.98
CA GLU A 295 -23.74 -13.61 3.33
C GLU A 295 -22.96 -12.77 4.37
N PHE A 296 -21.63 -12.89 4.38
CA PHE A 296 -20.78 -12.11 5.29
C PHE A 296 -20.83 -10.62 4.98
N VAL A 297 -20.79 -10.21 3.71
CA VAL A 297 -20.95 -8.80 3.32
C VAL A 297 -22.28 -8.24 3.81
N LYS A 298 -23.39 -8.97 3.60
CA LYS A 298 -24.72 -8.55 4.06
C LYS A 298 -24.76 -8.39 5.58
N ARG A 299 -24.25 -9.39 6.31
CA ARG A 299 -24.23 -9.38 7.77
C ARG A 299 -23.34 -8.28 8.33
N TRP A 300 -22.11 -8.14 7.85
CA TRP A 300 -21.16 -7.12 8.30
C TRP A 300 -21.65 -5.70 7.99
N LYS A 301 -22.29 -5.46 6.84
CA LYS A 301 -22.95 -4.17 6.56
C LYS A 301 -24.02 -3.82 7.57
N SER A 302 -24.74 -4.80 8.13
CA SER A 302 -25.75 -4.54 9.16
C SER A 302 -25.15 -4.06 10.49
N TYR A 303 -23.91 -4.47 10.80
CA TYR A 303 -23.21 -4.07 12.03
C TYR A 303 -22.92 -2.57 12.07
N LEU A 304 -22.69 -1.95 10.91
CA LEU A 304 -22.55 -0.50 10.76
C LEU A 304 -23.79 0.29 11.22
N LYS A 305 -24.95 -0.38 11.32
CA LYS A 305 -26.23 0.20 11.77
C LYS A 305 -26.67 -0.35 13.14
N GLY A 306 -25.74 -0.93 13.90
CA GLY A 306 -26.00 -1.45 15.25
C GLY A 306 -26.73 -2.79 15.31
N SER A 307 -26.97 -3.45 14.16
CA SER A 307 -27.50 -4.82 14.17
C SER A 307 -26.49 -5.78 14.78
N ARG A 308 -26.99 -6.90 15.35
CA ARG A 308 -26.17 -7.96 15.95
C ARG A 308 -26.64 -9.31 15.44
N ALA A 309 -25.75 -10.30 15.45
CA ALA A 309 -26.14 -11.69 15.33
C ALA A 309 -27.12 -12.04 16.46
N LYS A 310 -28.08 -12.94 16.16
CA LYS A 310 -29.02 -13.42 17.17
C LYS A 310 -28.24 -14.14 18.28
N HIS A 311 -28.62 -13.90 19.53
CA HIS A 311 -28.23 -14.75 20.64
C HIS A 311 -29.19 -15.95 20.74
N ASN A 312 -28.82 -16.94 21.55
CA ASN A 312 -29.66 -18.11 21.86
C ASN A 312 -30.87 -17.75 22.72
#